data_AF-A0A1L8MHR5-F1
#
_entry.id   AF-A0A1L8MHR5-F1
#
_cell.length_a   1.000
_cell.length_b   1.000
_cell.length_c   1.000
_cell.angle_alpha   90.00
_cell.angle_beta   90.00
_cell.angle_gamma   90.00
#
_symmetry.space_group_name_H-M   'P 1'
#
loop_
_entity.id
_entity.type
_entity.pdbx_description
1 polymer ?
#
loop_
_entity_poly.entity_id
_entity_poly.type
_entity_poly.pdbx_seq_one_letter_code
_entity_poly.pdbx_strand_id
1 'polypeptide(L)'
;MKRFLIASVTVAAMSISGVSNAKPSGPEMRHQQPVKEIVKHLRGLSLSDAQLGEIRTFISAFKSANPSLASASREKPDFDFETASEDQITAFVQSQLEERESKQFALAELRHNIFNVLNAEQQATVLARESKREYKREMRRDKRRDALEKKSVRVANHGEAKGKRSRDHGVGDRLRHEHDGIPFRGIELTDAQKTSLAELRESFKEIAKVNREVLHSFRDAQRELIRSASFSEETWSALVAQYKSDLVNAGVQKAMHRQAMFAVLTTEQQAKLSAQREERRKLRELFRS
;
A
#
# COMPACT_ATOMS: atom_id res chain seq x y z
N MET A 1 -0.62 -6.55 -26.93
CA MET A 1 -1.70 -7.54 -27.11
C MET A 1 -1.37 -8.81 -26.35
N LYS A 2 -2.18 -9.13 -25.31
CA LYS A 2 -2.53 -10.46 -24.77
C LYS A 2 -3.54 -10.20 -23.65
N ARG A 3 -4.82 -10.10 -24.03
CA ARG A 3 -5.95 -10.00 -23.10
C ARG A 3 -6.21 -11.40 -22.57
N PHE A 4 -5.92 -11.66 -21.29
CA PHE A 4 -6.33 -12.91 -20.66
C PHE A 4 -7.83 -12.81 -20.38
N LEU A 5 -8.61 -13.48 -21.22
CA LEU A 5 -10.05 -13.67 -21.05
C LEU A 5 -10.29 -14.47 -19.76
N ILE A 6 -10.76 -13.80 -18.71
CA ILE A 6 -11.37 -14.48 -17.58
C ILE A 6 -12.78 -14.85 -18.04
N ALA A 7 -13.05 -16.15 -18.14
CA ALA A 7 -14.33 -16.69 -18.55
C ALA A 7 -15.46 -16.11 -17.70
N SER A 8 -16.43 -15.51 -18.39
CA SER A 8 -17.67 -14.99 -17.85
C SER A 8 -18.44 -16.13 -17.17
N VAL A 9 -18.55 -16.09 -15.84
CA VAL A 9 -19.60 -16.80 -15.11
C VAL A 9 -20.66 -15.78 -14.76
N THR A 10 -21.73 -15.79 -15.53
CA THR A 10 -22.97 -15.07 -15.27
C THR A 10 -23.52 -15.44 -13.90
N VAL A 11 -23.55 -14.51 -12.95
CA VAL A 11 -24.29 -14.66 -11.69
C VAL A 11 -25.42 -13.63 -11.68
N ALA A 12 -26.63 -14.18 -11.58
CA ALA A 12 -27.89 -13.49 -11.55
C ALA A 12 -28.01 -12.48 -10.40
N ALA A 13 -28.85 -11.48 -10.62
CA ALA A 13 -29.15 -10.38 -9.71
C ALA A 13 -29.53 -10.86 -8.30
N MET A 14 -28.74 -10.44 -7.31
CA MET A 14 -29.20 -10.30 -5.92
C MET A 14 -28.60 -9.03 -5.33
N SER A 15 -29.50 -8.11 -4.99
CA SER A 15 -29.26 -6.97 -4.11
C SER A 15 -28.72 -7.45 -2.77
N ILE A 16 -27.70 -6.79 -2.22
CA ILE A 16 -27.61 -6.28 -0.84
C ILE A 16 -26.22 -5.62 -0.65
N SER A 17 -26.31 -4.32 -0.36
CA SER A 17 -25.35 -3.34 0.13
C SER A 17 -24.04 -3.80 0.79
N GLY A 18 -22.94 -3.15 0.36
CA GLY A 18 -22.21 -2.23 1.25
C GLY A 18 -20.79 -2.66 1.62
N VAL A 19 -19.79 -2.36 0.76
CA VAL A 19 -18.38 -2.63 1.10
C VAL A 19 -17.51 -1.38 1.07
N SER A 20 -16.63 -1.32 2.06
CA SER A 20 -15.70 -0.22 2.34
C SER A 20 -14.27 -0.61 2.00
N ASN A 21 -13.59 0.29 1.30
CA ASN A 21 -12.17 0.22 0.97
C ASN A 21 -11.29 0.19 2.23
N ALA A 22 -10.52 -0.90 2.40
CA ALA A 22 -9.57 -1.03 3.50
C ALA A 22 -8.41 0.00 3.39
N LYS A 23 -8.49 1.06 4.19
CA LYS A 23 -7.29 1.73 4.76
C LYS A 23 -6.62 0.75 5.75
N PRO A 24 -5.29 0.80 5.95
CA PRO A 24 -4.60 -0.13 6.83
C PRO A 24 -5.22 -0.14 8.23
N SER A 25 -5.49 -1.34 8.76
CA SER A 25 -6.10 -1.54 10.07
C SER A 25 -5.04 -1.78 11.15
N GLY A 26 -4.88 -0.83 12.05
CA GLY A 26 -4.16 -0.99 13.32
C GLY A 26 -4.53 0.15 14.27
N PRO A 27 -4.50 -0.06 15.59
CA PRO A 27 -4.85 0.95 16.58
C PRO A 27 -3.83 2.08 16.51
N GLU A 28 -4.27 3.29 16.21
CA GLU A 28 -3.50 4.54 16.40
C GLU A 28 -2.03 4.50 15.93
N MET A 29 -1.77 3.90 14.76
CA MET A 29 -0.42 3.79 14.22
C MET A 29 -0.04 5.07 13.48
N ARG A 30 0.46 6.05 14.23
CA ARG A 30 1.23 7.25 13.79
C ARG A 30 0.77 7.82 12.44
N HIS A 31 -0.01 8.89 12.46
CA HIS A 31 -0.07 9.82 11.33
C HIS A 31 1.37 10.22 10.97
N GLN A 32 1.96 9.55 9.98
CA GLN A 32 3.22 9.95 9.39
C GLN A 32 2.90 11.21 8.61
N GLN A 33 2.92 12.35 9.30
CA GLN A 33 2.84 13.65 8.64
C GLN A 33 4.01 13.69 7.65
N PRO A 34 3.75 13.81 6.33
CA PRO A 34 4.79 13.73 5.31
C PRO A 34 5.94 14.70 5.57
N VAL A 35 5.59 15.91 6.04
CA VAL A 35 6.53 16.95 6.46
C VAL A 35 7.42 16.51 7.64
N LYS A 36 6.87 15.80 8.63
CA LYS A 36 7.63 15.32 9.80
C LYS A 36 8.69 14.31 9.39
N GLU A 37 8.41 13.46 8.41
CA GLU A 37 9.43 12.56 7.86
C GLU A 37 10.53 13.36 7.18
N ILE A 38 10.20 14.33 6.31
CA ILE A 38 11.20 15.20 5.67
C ILE A 38 12.14 15.83 6.72
N VAL A 39 11.60 16.42 7.79
CA VAL A 39 12.41 17.01 8.87
C VAL A 39 13.31 15.98 9.57
N LYS A 40 12.81 14.76 9.81
CA LYS A 40 13.66 13.69 10.38
C LYS A 40 14.84 13.32 9.50
N HIS A 41 14.69 13.40 8.18
CA HIS A 41 15.76 13.10 7.24
C HIS A 41 16.89 14.14 7.28
N LEU A 42 16.56 15.39 7.63
CA LEU A 42 17.50 16.50 7.76
C LEU A 42 18.31 16.50 9.06
N ARG A 43 17.86 15.74 10.08
CA ARG A 43 18.53 15.71 11.39
C ARG A 43 19.99 15.24 11.27
N GLY A 44 20.91 16.00 11.87
CA GLY A 44 22.33 15.67 11.87
C GLY A 44 23.02 15.88 10.52
N LEU A 45 22.56 16.84 9.71
CA LEU A 45 23.27 17.35 8.52
C LEU A 45 24.03 18.66 8.79
N SER A 46 24.05 19.14 10.04
CA SER A 46 24.68 20.42 10.43
C SER A 46 24.27 21.57 9.50
N LEU A 47 22.97 21.89 9.49
CA LEU A 47 22.42 22.97 8.67
C LEU A 47 22.79 24.33 9.26
N SER A 48 23.11 25.31 8.41
CA SER A 48 23.29 26.70 8.84
C SER A 48 21.96 27.36 9.21
N ASP A 49 22.02 28.47 9.95
CA ASP A 49 20.82 29.23 10.33
C ASP A 49 20.07 29.77 9.10
N ALA A 50 20.79 30.16 8.05
CA ALA A 50 20.21 30.57 6.77
C ALA A 50 19.42 29.43 6.12
N GLN A 51 20.03 28.24 6.00
CA GLN A 51 19.37 27.05 5.45
C GLN A 51 18.14 26.65 6.27
N LEU A 52 18.23 26.70 7.60
CA LEU A 52 17.10 26.42 8.50
C LEU A 52 15.96 27.43 8.31
N GLY A 53 16.28 28.71 8.11
CA GLY A 53 15.33 29.76 7.79
C GLY A 53 14.57 29.45 6.50
N GLU A 54 15.28 29.14 5.42
CA GLU A 54 14.69 28.81 4.11
C GLU A 54 13.79 27.56 4.18
N ILE A 55 14.28 26.48 4.80
CA ILE A 55 13.52 25.24 4.98
C ILE A 55 12.23 25.51 5.79
N ARG A 56 12.31 26.35 6.82
CA ARG A 56 11.14 26.72 7.63
C ARG A 56 10.13 27.49 6.79
N THR A 57 10.58 28.39 5.93
CA THR A 57 9.72 29.12 5.00
C THR A 57 8.99 28.18 4.04
N PHE A 58 9.70 27.25 3.39
CA PHE A 58 9.08 26.26 2.50
C PHE A 58 8.06 25.37 3.21
N ILE A 59 8.39 24.88 4.41
CA ILE A 59 7.46 24.06 5.21
C ILE A 59 6.22 24.86 5.61
N SER A 60 6.38 26.13 5.95
CA SER A 60 5.28 26.99 6.39
C SER A 60 4.37 27.33 5.21
N ALA A 61 4.93 27.74 4.07
CA ALA A 61 4.19 27.96 2.83
C ALA A 61 3.43 26.69 2.39
N PHE A 62 4.09 25.53 2.42
CA PHE A 62 3.45 24.25 2.09
C PHE A 62 2.27 23.94 3.02
N LYS A 63 2.44 24.12 4.34
CA LYS A 63 1.36 23.88 5.31
C LYS A 63 0.18 24.83 5.12
N SER A 64 0.44 26.10 4.81
CA SER A 64 -0.61 27.10 4.55
C SER A 64 -1.37 26.78 3.26
N ALA A 65 -0.67 26.37 2.20
CA ALA A 65 -1.29 25.98 0.93
C ALA A 65 -1.99 24.61 0.98
N ASN A 66 -1.59 23.73 1.90
CA ASN A 66 -2.06 22.33 1.96
C ASN A 66 -2.55 21.91 3.37
N PRO A 67 -3.57 22.57 3.95
CA PRO A 67 -4.03 22.29 5.31
C PRO A 67 -4.64 20.88 5.49
N SER A 68 -5.11 20.23 4.41
CA SER A 68 -5.91 18.99 4.42
C SER A 68 -5.13 17.68 4.20
N LEU A 69 -3.81 17.74 3.94
CA LEU A 69 -3.01 16.51 3.73
C LEU A 69 -2.89 15.62 4.98
N ALA A 70 -3.28 16.13 6.16
CA ALA A 70 -3.24 15.39 7.41
C ALA A 70 -4.36 14.33 7.55
N SER A 71 -5.48 14.46 6.84
CA SER A 71 -6.63 13.58 7.09
C SER A 71 -7.65 13.44 5.96
N ALA A 72 -7.32 13.68 4.68
CA ALA A 72 -8.27 13.44 3.58
C ALA A 72 -8.92 12.04 3.70
N SER A 73 -10.23 12.03 3.91
CA SER A 73 -11.08 10.86 3.68
C SER A 73 -10.91 10.49 2.21
N ARG A 74 -10.14 9.43 1.92
CA ARG A 74 -10.22 8.72 0.63
C ARG A 74 -11.71 8.62 0.30
N GLU A 75 -12.15 9.30 -0.77
CA GLU A 75 -13.54 9.26 -1.18
C GLU A 75 -13.94 7.80 -1.38
N LYS A 76 -15.10 7.47 -0.83
CA LYS A 76 -15.67 6.16 -1.05
C LYS A 76 -16.11 6.13 -2.52
N PRO A 77 -15.86 5.06 -3.28
CA PRO A 77 -16.55 4.88 -4.55
C PRO A 77 -18.07 4.90 -4.26
N ASP A 78 -18.82 5.62 -5.10
CA ASP A 78 -20.27 5.71 -5.00
C ASP A 78 -20.97 4.39 -5.43
N PHE A 79 -20.20 3.48 -6.02
CA PHE A 79 -20.65 2.15 -6.42
C PHE A 79 -20.15 1.06 -5.47
N ASP A 80 -20.85 -0.08 -5.52
CA ASP A 80 -20.44 -1.28 -4.81
C ASP A 80 -19.33 -2.02 -5.57
N PHE A 81 -18.17 -2.11 -4.95
CA PHE A 81 -16.96 -2.65 -5.58
C PHE A 81 -17.02 -4.16 -5.82
N GLU A 82 -17.90 -4.88 -5.11
CA GLU A 82 -18.07 -6.33 -5.26
C GLU A 82 -18.92 -6.69 -6.49
N THR A 83 -19.73 -5.75 -6.98
CA THR A 83 -20.60 -5.90 -8.17
C THR A 83 -20.23 -4.95 -9.31
N ALA A 84 -19.28 -4.07 -9.08
CA ALA A 84 -18.79 -3.12 -10.08
C ALA A 84 -18.29 -3.83 -11.33
N SER A 85 -18.62 -3.24 -12.47
CA SER A 85 -17.97 -3.57 -13.74
C SER A 85 -16.49 -3.17 -13.70
N GLU A 86 -15.68 -3.84 -14.53
CA GLU A 86 -14.27 -3.50 -14.69
C GLU A 86 -14.08 -2.04 -15.11
N ASP A 87 -14.99 -1.49 -15.94
CA ASP A 87 -14.96 -0.09 -16.37
C ASP A 87 -15.19 0.89 -15.20
N GLN A 88 -16.15 0.57 -14.30
CA GLN A 88 -16.38 1.38 -13.09
C GLN A 88 -15.16 1.35 -12.15
N ILE A 89 -14.56 0.18 -11.96
CA ILE A 89 -13.33 0.02 -11.16
C ILE A 89 -12.20 0.83 -11.80
N THR A 90 -12.05 0.76 -13.12
CA THR A 90 -11.01 1.47 -13.86
C THR A 90 -11.16 2.98 -13.73
N ALA A 91 -12.36 3.51 -13.95
CA ALA A 91 -12.66 4.94 -13.80
C ALA A 91 -12.40 5.43 -12.37
N PHE A 92 -12.76 4.65 -11.35
CA PHE A 92 -12.47 5.00 -9.96
C PHE A 92 -10.98 4.96 -9.63
N VAL A 93 -10.24 3.98 -10.14
CA VAL A 93 -8.79 3.91 -9.92
C VAL A 93 -8.10 5.11 -10.60
N GLN A 94 -8.55 5.49 -11.80
CA GLN A 94 -8.06 6.67 -12.51
C GLN A 94 -8.31 7.96 -11.72
N SER A 95 -9.54 8.21 -11.27
CA SER A 95 -9.86 9.42 -10.49
C SER A 95 -9.07 9.48 -9.18
N GLN A 96 -8.86 8.34 -8.52
CA GLN A 96 -8.03 8.25 -7.32
C GLN A 96 -6.55 8.49 -7.57
N LEU A 97 -6.03 8.23 -8.77
CA LEU A 97 -4.66 8.59 -9.14
C LEU A 97 -4.57 10.10 -9.36
N GLU A 98 -5.49 10.67 -10.13
CA GLU A 98 -5.54 12.11 -10.43
C GLU A 98 -5.68 12.96 -9.16
N GLU A 99 -6.56 12.57 -8.24
CA GLU A 99 -6.73 13.26 -6.94
C GLU A 99 -5.44 13.23 -6.10
N ARG A 100 -4.63 12.19 -6.27
CA ARG A 100 -3.35 12.04 -5.55
C ARG A 100 -2.21 12.77 -6.26
N GLU A 101 -2.26 12.90 -7.58
CA GLU A 101 -1.19 13.51 -8.37
C GLU A 101 -0.89 14.94 -7.90
N SER A 102 -1.93 15.79 -7.75
CA SER A 102 -1.77 17.16 -7.24
C SER A 102 -1.12 17.20 -5.85
N LYS A 103 -1.55 16.32 -4.95
CA LYS A 103 -1.03 16.18 -3.59
C LYS A 103 0.42 15.67 -3.57
N GLN A 104 0.74 14.73 -4.47
CA GLN A 104 2.09 14.19 -4.60
C GLN A 104 3.03 15.23 -5.22
N PHE A 105 2.56 16.03 -6.18
CA PHE A 105 3.36 17.09 -6.79
C PHE A 105 3.76 18.15 -5.77
N ALA A 106 2.81 18.70 -4.99
CA ALA A 106 3.14 19.69 -3.96
C ALA A 106 4.16 19.16 -2.94
N LEU A 107 4.05 17.86 -2.59
CA LEU A 107 5.01 17.22 -1.69
C LEU A 107 6.37 16.98 -2.36
N ALA A 108 6.37 16.67 -3.67
CA ALA A 108 7.57 16.50 -4.47
C ALA A 108 8.33 17.82 -4.62
N GLU A 109 7.62 18.91 -4.90
CA GLU A 109 8.15 20.26 -4.95
C GLU A 109 8.78 20.67 -3.60
N LEU A 110 8.09 20.44 -2.49
CA LEU A 110 8.67 20.70 -1.16
C LEU A 110 9.97 19.92 -0.94
N ARG A 111 10.04 18.66 -1.37
CA ARG A 111 11.25 17.83 -1.27
C ARG A 111 12.37 18.35 -2.15
N HIS A 112 12.05 18.75 -3.38
CA HIS A 112 13.00 19.32 -4.33
C HIS A 112 13.61 20.61 -3.78
N ASN A 113 12.75 21.55 -3.35
CA ASN A 113 13.18 22.84 -2.79
C ASN A 113 14.08 22.65 -1.57
N ILE A 114 13.70 21.77 -0.64
CA ILE A 114 14.52 21.45 0.54
C ILE A 114 15.86 20.80 0.14
N PHE A 115 15.89 19.95 -0.88
CA PHE A 115 17.12 19.31 -1.33
C PHE A 115 18.11 20.31 -1.96
N ASN A 116 17.61 21.31 -2.69
CA ASN A 116 18.44 22.35 -3.32
C ASN A 116 19.02 23.36 -2.33
N VAL A 117 18.42 23.53 -1.14
CA VAL A 117 19.01 24.33 -0.05
C VAL A 117 20.29 23.69 0.51
N LEU A 118 20.41 22.36 0.38
CA LEU A 118 21.55 21.62 0.90
C LEU A 118 22.77 21.79 -0.01
N ASN A 119 23.95 21.87 0.58
CA ASN A 119 25.20 21.83 -0.17
C ASN A 119 25.52 20.40 -0.67
N ALA A 120 26.54 20.27 -1.52
CA ALA A 120 26.91 18.99 -2.14
C ALA A 120 27.22 17.87 -1.11
N GLU A 121 27.91 18.19 -0.01
CA GLU A 121 28.25 17.20 1.03
C GLU A 121 27.01 16.74 1.80
N GLN A 122 26.11 17.67 2.12
CA GLN A 122 24.84 17.39 2.78
C GLN A 122 23.93 16.55 1.88
N GLN A 123 23.84 16.88 0.59
CA GLN A 123 23.10 16.10 -0.41
C GLN A 123 23.65 14.67 -0.51
N ALA A 124 24.98 14.50 -0.62
CA ALA A 124 25.62 13.18 -0.64
C ALA A 124 25.30 12.37 0.63
N THR A 125 25.28 13.02 1.79
CA THR A 125 24.90 12.38 3.06
C THR A 125 23.44 11.92 3.07
N VAL A 126 22.52 12.71 2.51
CA VAL A 126 21.11 12.32 2.36
C VAL A 126 20.99 11.09 1.46
N LEU A 127 21.63 11.11 0.29
CA LEU A 127 21.64 9.99 -0.66
C LEU A 127 22.18 8.71 -0.03
N ALA A 128 23.30 8.79 0.69
CA ALA A 128 23.91 7.65 1.39
C ALA A 128 23.01 7.08 2.50
N ARG A 129 22.29 7.94 3.23
CA ARG A 129 21.32 7.50 4.26
C ARG A 129 20.14 6.79 3.63
N GLU A 130 19.68 7.23 2.47
CA GLU A 130 18.56 6.64 1.76
C GLU A 130 18.91 5.30 1.14
N SER A 131 20.05 5.20 0.45
CA SER A 131 20.56 3.92 -0.07
C SER A 131 20.73 2.89 1.04
N LYS A 132 21.26 3.29 2.20
CA LYS A 132 21.37 2.43 3.39
C LYS A 132 20.00 1.98 3.91
N ARG A 133 18.98 2.86 3.89
CA ARG A 133 17.61 2.50 4.31
C ARG A 133 16.99 1.53 3.32
N GLU A 134 17.23 1.69 2.03
CA GLU A 134 16.74 0.80 0.98
C GLU A 134 17.38 -0.57 1.05
N TYR A 135 18.70 -0.64 1.13
CA TYR A 135 19.43 -1.87 1.38
C TYR A 135 18.90 -2.59 2.63
N LYS A 136 18.67 -1.86 3.73
CA LYS A 136 18.08 -2.44 4.94
C LYS A 136 16.65 -2.94 4.73
N ARG A 137 15.86 -2.27 3.89
CA ARG A 137 14.49 -2.71 3.55
C ARG A 137 14.53 -3.97 2.69
N GLU A 138 15.44 -4.04 1.73
CA GLU A 138 15.67 -5.20 0.86
C GLU A 138 16.16 -6.41 1.65
N MET A 139 17.22 -6.26 2.44
CA MET A 139 17.70 -7.29 3.37
C MET A 139 16.60 -7.81 4.30
N ARG A 140 15.71 -6.95 4.79
CA ARG A 140 14.55 -7.36 5.61
C ARG A 140 13.50 -8.12 4.79
N ARG A 141 13.33 -7.81 3.51
CA ARG A 141 12.44 -8.54 2.61
C ARG A 141 13.01 -9.91 2.29
N ASP A 142 14.30 -9.99 1.99
CA ASP A 142 14.98 -11.26 1.68
C ASP A 142 14.97 -12.17 2.90
N LYS A 143 15.34 -11.64 4.07
CA LYS A 143 15.22 -12.40 5.32
C LYS A 143 13.79 -12.91 5.59
N ARG A 144 12.76 -12.14 5.22
CA ARG A 144 11.35 -12.59 5.33
C ARG A 144 11.04 -13.67 4.31
N ARG A 145 11.54 -13.56 3.08
CA ARG A 145 11.40 -14.57 2.02
C ARG A 145 12.09 -15.88 2.44
N ASP A 146 13.33 -15.82 2.88
CA ASP A 146 14.10 -16.97 3.36
C ASP A 146 13.43 -17.64 4.56
N ALA A 147 12.87 -16.85 5.48
CA ALA A 147 12.14 -17.38 6.63
C ALA A 147 10.85 -18.09 6.21
N LEU A 148 10.14 -17.58 5.21
CA LEU A 148 8.96 -18.22 4.64
C LEU A 148 9.33 -19.52 3.91
N GLU A 149 10.41 -19.51 3.13
CA GLU A 149 10.93 -20.68 2.43
C GLU A 149 11.36 -21.77 3.41
N LYS A 150 12.19 -21.43 4.42
CA LYS A 150 12.57 -22.36 5.49
C LYS A 150 11.37 -22.89 6.26
N LYS A 151 10.33 -22.08 6.47
CA LYS A 151 9.08 -22.53 7.09
C LYS A 151 8.33 -23.52 6.18
N SER A 152 8.26 -23.26 4.88
CA SER A 152 7.62 -24.17 3.91
C SER A 152 8.36 -25.52 3.83
N VAL A 153 9.70 -25.51 3.82
CA VAL A 153 10.52 -26.73 3.85
C VAL A 153 10.33 -27.49 5.17
N ARG A 154 10.27 -26.80 6.31
CA ARG A 154 9.99 -27.45 7.60
C ARG A 154 8.59 -28.06 7.65
N VAL A 155 7.57 -27.41 7.08
CA VAL A 155 6.21 -27.96 7.00
C VAL A 155 6.16 -29.18 6.08
N ALA A 156 6.85 -29.12 4.92
CA ALA A 156 6.98 -30.28 4.03
C ALA A 156 7.67 -31.46 4.74
N ASN A 157 8.75 -31.21 5.48
CA ASN A 157 9.48 -32.26 6.21
C ASN A 157 8.77 -32.74 7.49
N HIS A 158 7.82 -31.97 8.06
CA HIS A 158 7.02 -32.41 9.22
C HIS A 158 5.78 -33.22 8.82
N GLY A 159 5.45 -33.29 7.53
CA GLY A 159 4.42 -34.20 7.01
C GLY A 159 4.79 -35.68 7.11
N GLU A 160 6.08 -35.99 7.25
CA GLU A 160 6.60 -37.38 7.26
C GLU A 160 7.08 -37.87 8.63
N ALA A 161 7.31 -36.99 9.60
CA ALA A 161 7.86 -37.37 10.91
C ALA A 161 6.83 -37.20 12.04
N LYS A 162 6.00 -38.23 12.27
CA LYS A 162 5.27 -38.37 13.53
C LYS A 162 6.27 -38.61 14.68
N GLY A 163 6.37 -37.60 15.55
CA GLY A 163 6.74 -37.77 16.96
C GLY A 163 8.23 -37.65 17.28
N LYS A 164 8.62 -36.49 17.82
CA LYS A 164 9.19 -36.36 19.19
C LYS A 164 9.64 -34.92 19.46
N ARG A 165 9.15 -34.43 20.60
CA ARG A 165 9.58 -33.31 21.46
C ARG A 165 10.85 -32.54 21.03
N SER A 166 10.72 -31.21 20.98
CA SER A 166 11.74 -30.30 21.51
C SER A 166 11.06 -29.33 22.46
N ARG A 167 11.43 -29.46 23.73
CA ARG A 167 11.23 -28.47 24.78
C ARG A 167 12.30 -27.40 24.63
N ASP A 168 11.91 -26.20 25.05
CA ASP A 168 12.78 -25.13 25.56
C ASP A 168 13.62 -24.34 24.54
N HIS A 169 13.10 -23.16 24.19
CA HIS A 169 13.78 -21.90 24.48
C HIS A 169 12.73 -20.80 24.63
N GLY A 170 12.77 -20.07 25.74
CA GLY A 170 11.93 -18.92 26.07
C GLY A 170 11.99 -17.80 25.03
N VAL A 171 11.24 -17.95 23.95
CA VAL A 171 10.87 -16.87 23.04
C VAL A 171 9.59 -16.29 23.58
N GLY A 172 9.73 -15.17 24.30
CA GLY A 172 8.63 -14.40 24.82
C GLY A 172 7.49 -14.31 23.82
N ASP A 173 6.30 -14.50 24.36
CA ASP A 173 4.95 -14.38 23.82
C ASP A 173 4.76 -13.09 23.01
N ARG A 174 5.45 -13.01 21.88
CA ARG A 174 5.09 -12.15 20.77
C ARG A 174 3.95 -12.88 20.08
N LEU A 175 2.80 -12.81 20.74
CA LEU A 175 1.48 -12.70 20.14
C LEU A 175 1.61 -12.69 18.63
N ARG A 176 1.30 -13.86 18.07
CA ARG A 176 1.17 -14.09 16.64
C ARG A 176 0.51 -12.85 16.04
N HIS A 177 1.33 -12.03 15.39
CA HIS A 177 0.82 -11.06 14.43
C HIS A 177 0.34 -11.85 13.21
N GLU A 178 -0.72 -12.62 13.43
CA GLU A 178 -1.77 -12.90 12.48
C GLU A 178 -2.40 -11.54 12.18
N HIS A 179 -1.68 -10.69 11.45
CA HIS A 179 -2.03 -9.30 11.22
C HIS A 179 -1.86 -8.96 9.74
N ASP A 180 -3.02 -8.60 9.17
CA ASP A 180 -3.23 -7.62 8.10
C ASP A 180 -3.29 -8.09 6.64
N GLY A 181 -3.53 -9.38 6.37
CA GLY A 181 -3.67 -9.88 4.99
C GLY A 181 -4.96 -10.60 4.63
N ILE A 182 -5.66 -11.21 5.60
CA ILE A 182 -6.78 -12.10 5.29
C ILE A 182 -8.08 -11.28 5.22
N PRO A 183 -8.72 -11.13 4.04
CA PRO A 183 -9.91 -10.30 3.87
C PRO A 183 -11.16 -10.82 4.63
N PHE A 184 -11.08 -12.03 5.19
CA PHE A 184 -12.20 -12.77 5.80
C PHE A 184 -11.98 -13.12 7.27
N ARG A 185 -11.19 -12.32 8.01
CA ARG A 185 -11.01 -12.54 9.45
C ARG A 185 -12.37 -12.56 10.17
N GLY A 186 -12.64 -13.58 10.97
CA GLY A 186 -13.88 -13.72 11.74
C GLY A 186 -15.04 -14.37 10.98
N ILE A 187 -14.76 -14.95 9.80
CA ILE A 187 -15.69 -15.76 9.02
C ILE A 187 -15.21 -17.20 9.02
N GLU A 188 -16.11 -18.12 9.35
CA GLU A 188 -15.86 -19.55 9.23
C GLU A 188 -15.98 -19.95 7.77
N LEU A 189 -14.89 -20.48 7.21
CA LEU A 189 -14.81 -20.90 5.81
C LEU A 189 -14.85 -22.42 5.74
N THR A 190 -15.61 -22.96 4.78
CA THR A 190 -15.60 -24.39 4.49
C THR A 190 -14.26 -24.80 3.88
N ASP A 191 -13.92 -26.09 3.93
CA ASP A 191 -12.65 -26.56 3.35
C ASP A 191 -12.60 -26.38 1.83
N ALA A 192 -13.74 -26.53 1.14
CA ALA A 192 -13.86 -26.21 -0.28
C ALA A 192 -13.57 -24.72 -0.57
N GLN A 193 -14.09 -23.81 0.26
CA GLN A 193 -13.80 -22.37 0.13
C GLN A 193 -12.33 -22.06 0.38
N LYS A 194 -11.70 -22.68 1.38
CA LYS A 194 -10.27 -22.49 1.66
C LYS A 194 -9.41 -22.92 0.48
N THR A 195 -9.73 -24.04 -0.17
CA THR A 195 -9.03 -24.53 -1.36
C THR A 195 -9.17 -23.55 -2.53
N SER A 196 -10.40 -23.13 -2.86
CA SER A 196 -10.62 -22.15 -3.94
C SER A 196 -9.90 -20.82 -3.69
N LEU A 197 -9.89 -20.34 -2.44
CA LEU A 197 -9.14 -19.12 -2.07
C LEU A 197 -7.62 -19.31 -2.15
N ALA A 198 -7.10 -20.51 -1.93
CA ALA A 198 -5.69 -20.81 -2.09
C ALA A 198 -5.27 -20.77 -3.57
N GLU A 199 -6.08 -21.36 -4.45
CA GLU A 199 -5.87 -21.33 -5.91
C GLU A 199 -5.93 -19.92 -6.49
N LEU A 200 -6.92 -19.11 -6.06
CA LEU A 200 -7.01 -17.70 -6.44
C LEU A 200 -5.78 -16.89 -5.99
N ARG A 201 -5.25 -17.18 -4.80
CA ARG A 201 -4.03 -16.51 -4.31
C ARG A 201 -2.80 -16.92 -5.10
N GLU A 202 -2.66 -18.20 -5.44
CA GLU A 202 -1.50 -18.69 -6.18
C GLU A 202 -1.52 -18.16 -7.62
N SER A 203 -2.67 -18.16 -8.29
CA SER A 203 -2.81 -17.58 -9.64
C SER A 203 -2.53 -16.07 -9.67
N PHE A 204 -2.82 -15.34 -8.59
CA PHE A 204 -2.53 -13.90 -8.50
C PHE A 204 -1.11 -13.56 -8.06
N LYS A 205 -0.31 -14.54 -7.62
CA LYS A 205 1.00 -14.31 -6.99
C LYS A 205 1.99 -13.61 -7.91
N GLU A 206 2.12 -14.09 -9.16
CA GLU A 206 3.03 -13.48 -10.13
C GLU A 206 2.53 -12.10 -10.56
N ILE A 207 1.21 -11.92 -10.74
CA ILE A 207 0.59 -10.62 -11.03
C ILE A 207 0.89 -9.62 -9.90
N ALA A 208 0.76 -10.05 -8.64
CA ALA A 208 1.06 -9.24 -7.47
C ALA A 208 2.55 -8.85 -7.41
N LYS A 209 3.45 -9.73 -7.85
CA LYS A 209 4.89 -9.45 -7.93
C LYS A 209 5.19 -8.39 -8.98
N VAL A 210 4.65 -8.54 -10.19
CA VAL A 210 4.79 -7.56 -11.27
C VAL A 210 4.22 -6.20 -10.86
N ASN A 211 3.01 -6.16 -10.31
CA ASN A 211 2.38 -4.92 -9.83
C ASN A 211 3.21 -4.22 -8.74
N ARG A 212 3.89 -5.00 -7.91
CA ARG A 212 4.81 -4.45 -6.90
C ARG A 212 6.06 -3.85 -7.53
N GLU A 213 6.62 -4.48 -8.55
CA GLU A 213 7.79 -3.98 -9.29
C GLU A 213 7.47 -2.69 -10.04
N VAL A 214 6.30 -2.59 -10.67
CA VAL A 214 5.79 -1.34 -11.27
C VAL A 214 5.76 -0.20 -10.23
N LEU A 215 5.17 -0.46 -9.05
CA LEU A 215 5.08 0.55 -7.98
C LEU A 215 6.44 0.96 -7.41
N HIS A 216 7.40 0.03 -7.33
CA HIS A 216 8.77 0.40 -6.92
C HIS A 216 9.45 1.25 -7.98
N SER A 217 9.39 0.82 -9.24
CA SER A 217 10.01 1.53 -10.36
C SER A 217 9.48 2.95 -10.48
N PHE A 218 8.15 3.13 -10.38
CA PHE A 218 7.53 4.46 -10.36
C PHE A 218 8.02 5.32 -9.18
N ARG A 219 8.06 4.77 -7.97
CA ARG A 219 8.55 5.50 -6.78
C ARG A 219 10.02 5.86 -6.92
N ASP A 220 10.82 5.00 -7.54
CA ASP A 220 12.26 5.23 -7.70
C ASP A 220 12.50 6.31 -8.76
N ALA A 221 11.78 6.27 -9.87
CA ALA A 221 11.78 7.33 -10.88
C ALA A 221 11.32 8.69 -10.32
N GLN A 222 10.26 8.71 -9.49
CA GLN A 222 9.83 9.94 -8.81
C GLN A 222 10.93 10.52 -7.92
N ARG A 223 11.63 9.66 -7.17
CA ARG A 223 12.71 10.11 -6.27
C ARG A 223 13.92 10.63 -7.04
N GLU A 224 14.24 10.02 -8.16
CA GLU A 224 15.31 10.50 -9.03
C GLU A 224 14.96 11.85 -9.65
N LEU A 225 13.75 11.95 -10.21
CA LEU A 225 13.25 13.19 -10.81
C LEU A 225 13.25 14.35 -9.80
N ILE A 226 12.77 14.13 -8.57
CA ILE A 226 12.75 15.15 -7.50
C ILE A 226 14.15 15.71 -7.18
N ARG A 227 15.23 14.95 -7.42
CA ARG A 227 16.60 15.39 -7.13
C ARG A 227 17.33 15.91 -8.37
N SER A 228 16.73 15.73 -9.55
CA SER A 228 17.31 16.21 -10.80
C SER A 228 17.17 17.72 -10.91
N ALA A 229 18.11 18.36 -11.62
CA ALA A 229 18.01 19.77 -11.97
C ALA A 229 16.86 20.07 -12.95
N SER A 230 16.32 19.05 -13.62
CA SER A 230 15.20 19.15 -14.56
C SER A 230 13.83 19.05 -13.90
N PHE A 231 13.74 18.95 -12.57
CA PHE A 231 12.46 18.86 -11.88
C PHE A 231 11.57 20.06 -12.19
N SER A 232 10.35 19.77 -12.64
CA SER A 232 9.33 20.75 -12.99
C SER A 232 7.96 20.08 -12.98
N GLU A 233 6.89 20.86 -13.03
CA GLU A 233 5.53 20.33 -13.19
C GLU A 233 5.37 19.53 -14.48
N GLU A 234 6.00 19.97 -15.57
CA GLU A 234 5.97 19.29 -16.87
C GLU A 234 6.67 17.93 -16.81
N THR A 235 7.90 17.87 -16.29
CA THR A 235 8.63 16.59 -16.18
C THR A 235 7.98 15.63 -15.19
N TRP A 236 7.38 16.16 -14.12
CA TRP A 236 6.58 15.36 -13.18
C TRP A 236 5.34 14.77 -13.86
N SER A 237 4.59 15.60 -14.58
CA SER A 237 3.38 15.18 -15.29
C SER A 237 3.70 14.16 -16.38
N ALA A 238 4.81 14.35 -17.12
CA ALA A 238 5.30 13.39 -18.10
C ALA A 238 5.66 12.03 -17.46
N LEU A 239 6.36 12.04 -16.33
CA LEU A 239 6.69 10.81 -15.58
C LEU A 239 5.41 10.10 -15.11
N VAL A 240 4.46 10.84 -14.56
CA VAL A 240 3.18 10.27 -14.13
C VAL A 240 2.43 9.67 -15.32
N ALA A 241 2.34 10.38 -16.44
CA ALA A 241 1.69 9.90 -17.66
C ALA A 241 2.32 8.59 -18.18
N GLN A 242 3.65 8.47 -18.13
CA GLN A 242 4.38 7.26 -18.51
C GLN A 242 3.91 6.03 -17.72
N TYR A 243 3.69 6.18 -16.42
CA TYR A 243 3.31 5.06 -15.54
C TYR A 243 1.80 4.92 -15.33
N LYS A 244 0.98 5.90 -15.75
CA LYS A 244 -0.46 5.97 -15.45
C LYS A 244 -1.20 4.68 -15.84
N SER A 245 -0.98 4.18 -17.06
CA SER A 245 -1.61 2.95 -17.54
C SER A 245 -1.28 1.74 -16.66
N ASP A 246 0.00 1.56 -16.31
CA ASP A 246 0.44 0.42 -15.51
C ASP A 246 -0.06 0.51 -14.06
N LEU A 247 -0.11 1.72 -13.49
CA LEU A 247 -0.65 1.96 -12.16
C LEU A 247 -2.17 1.70 -12.10
N VAL A 248 -2.90 2.11 -13.14
CA VAL A 248 -4.33 1.83 -13.29
C VAL A 248 -4.54 0.32 -13.39
N ASN A 249 -3.85 -0.35 -14.32
CA ASN A 249 -3.94 -1.80 -14.49
C ASN A 249 -3.61 -2.56 -13.19
N ALA A 250 -2.54 -2.18 -12.49
CA ALA A 250 -2.19 -2.79 -11.21
C ALA A 250 -3.29 -2.60 -10.15
N GLY A 251 -3.94 -1.43 -10.14
CA GLY A 251 -5.09 -1.13 -9.30
C GLY A 251 -6.30 -2.00 -9.62
N VAL A 252 -6.67 -2.08 -10.90
CA VAL A 252 -7.80 -2.87 -11.43
C VAL A 252 -7.59 -4.37 -11.19
N GLN A 253 -6.40 -4.90 -11.47
CA GLN A 253 -6.12 -6.32 -11.22
C GLN A 253 -6.22 -6.68 -9.74
N LYS A 254 -5.72 -5.81 -8.85
CA LYS A 254 -5.83 -5.99 -7.40
C LYS A 254 -7.29 -5.91 -6.94
N ALA A 255 -8.07 -5.05 -7.58
CA ALA A 255 -9.49 -4.88 -7.32
C ALA A 255 -10.29 -6.12 -7.70
N MET A 256 -10.16 -6.56 -8.95
CA MET A 256 -10.81 -7.76 -9.49
C MET A 256 -10.40 -9.01 -8.71
N HIS A 257 -9.13 -9.13 -8.32
CA HIS A 257 -8.71 -10.25 -7.48
C HIS A 257 -9.43 -10.27 -6.13
N ARG A 258 -9.64 -9.11 -5.49
CA ARG A 258 -10.45 -9.04 -4.26
C ARG A 258 -11.89 -9.46 -4.54
N GLN A 259 -12.50 -8.95 -5.61
CA GLN A 259 -13.86 -9.29 -6.02
C GLN A 259 -14.01 -10.82 -6.24
N ALA A 260 -13.07 -11.45 -6.94
CA ALA A 260 -13.04 -12.89 -7.13
C ALA A 260 -12.94 -13.66 -5.80
N MET A 261 -12.12 -13.19 -4.86
CA MET A 261 -12.07 -13.78 -3.52
C MET A 261 -13.40 -13.63 -2.77
N PHE A 262 -14.11 -12.51 -2.91
CA PHE A 262 -15.41 -12.29 -2.28
C PHE A 262 -16.49 -13.21 -2.82
N ALA A 263 -16.48 -13.47 -4.13
CA ALA A 263 -17.44 -14.32 -4.79
C ALA A 263 -17.41 -15.79 -4.32
N VAL A 264 -16.31 -16.24 -3.68
CA VAL A 264 -16.21 -17.59 -3.09
C VAL A 264 -17.07 -17.75 -1.82
N LEU A 265 -17.45 -16.64 -1.19
CA LEU A 265 -18.23 -16.66 0.04
C LEU A 265 -19.72 -16.88 -0.24
N THR A 266 -20.43 -17.45 0.75
CA THR A 266 -21.90 -17.50 0.71
C THR A 266 -22.48 -16.10 0.93
N THR A 267 -23.75 -15.92 0.53
CA THR A 267 -24.49 -14.67 0.74
C THR A 267 -24.53 -14.27 2.22
N GLU A 268 -24.73 -15.24 3.13
CA GLU A 268 -24.71 -15.01 4.58
C GLU A 268 -23.33 -14.57 5.09
N GLN A 269 -22.25 -15.20 4.60
CA GLN A 269 -20.88 -14.84 4.96
C GLN A 269 -20.51 -13.44 4.44
N GLN A 270 -20.97 -13.08 3.22
CA GLN A 270 -20.81 -11.74 2.64
C GLN A 270 -21.52 -10.70 3.50
N ALA A 271 -22.79 -10.92 3.84
CA ALA A 271 -23.57 -10.02 4.71
C ALA A 271 -22.90 -9.81 6.08
N LYS A 272 -22.39 -10.89 6.70
CA LYS A 272 -21.65 -10.82 7.97
C LYS A 272 -20.38 -9.99 7.85
N LEU A 273 -19.63 -10.12 6.75
CA LEU A 273 -18.44 -9.30 6.51
C LEU A 273 -18.78 -7.83 6.32
N SER A 274 -19.84 -7.52 5.58
CA SER A 274 -20.31 -6.16 5.36
C SER A 274 -20.70 -5.51 6.69
N ALA A 275 -21.46 -6.21 7.53
CA ALA A 275 -21.80 -5.72 8.88
C ALA A 275 -20.56 -5.46 9.75
N GLN A 276 -19.61 -6.41 9.80
CA GLN A 276 -18.34 -6.23 10.53
C GLN A 276 -17.50 -5.07 9.99
N ARG A 277 -17.60 -4.74 8.71
CA ARG A 277 -16.90 -3.61 8.10
C ARG A 277 -17.54 -2.29 8.48
N GLU A 278 -18.86 -2.21 8.42
CA GLU A 278 -19.60 -1.02 8.82
C GLU A 278 -19.40 -0.71 10.31
N GLU A 279 -19.44 -1.72 11.17
CA GLU A 279 -19.15 -1.57 12.59
C GLU A 279 -17.74 -1.04 12.82
N ARG A 280 -16.73 -1.67 12.22
CA ARG A 280 -15.33 -1.19 12.27
C ARG A 280 -15.18 0.22 11.74
N ARG A 281 -15.99 0.61 10.76
CA ARG A 281 -16.00 1.97 10.20
C ARG A 281 -16.60 2.96 11.20
N LYS A 282 -17.78 2.68 11.75
CA LYS A 282 -18.44 3.51 12.77
C LYS A 282 -17.53 3.72 13.97
N LEU A 283 -16.90 2.64 14.46
CA LEU A 283 -15.89 2.72 15.53
C LEU A 283 -14.74 3.66 15.16
N ARG A 284 -14.21 3.57 13.94
CA ARG A 284 -13.15 4.50 13.49
C ARG A 284 -13.61 5.94 13.38
N GLU A 285 -14.83 6.18 12.92
CA GLU A 285 -15.40 7.53 12.81
C GLU A 285 -15.57 8.16 14.20
N LEU A 286 -15.99 7.38 15.20
CA LEU A 286 -16.04 7.81 16.60
C LEU A 286 -14.68 8.20 17.18
N PHE A 287 -13.60 7.50 16.79
CA PHE A 287 -12.23 7.86 17.22
C PHE A 287 -11.55 8.90 16.32
N ARG A 288 -12.28 9.47 15.35
CA ARG A 288 -11.76 10.47 14.41
C ARG A 288 -12.32 11.87 14.67
N SER A 289 -13.50 11.96 15.30
CA SER A 289 -14.06 13.18 15.89
C SER A 289 -13.34 13.54 17.18
#